data_AF-A0A2R6M5E9-F1
#
_entry.id   AF-A0A2R6M5E9-F1
#
_cell.length_a   1.000
_cell.length_b   1.000
_cell.length_c   1.000
_cell.angle_alpha   90.00
_cell.angle_beta   90.00
_cell.angle_gamma   90.00
#
_symmetry.space_group_name_H-M   'P 1'
#
loop_
_entity.id
_entity.type
_entity.pdbx_description
1 polymer ?
#
loop_
_entity_poly.entity_id
_entity_poly.type
_entity_poly.pdbx_seq_one_letter_code
_entity_poly.pdbx_strand_id
1 'polypeptide(L)'
;MPFRPYEENELVVTCQAPQDRFGGIHDSELVPEELAVPGIWWDATLSTCSLPTIDSLTVTPEVTDDGARLHVETTVLTNGPIDERITYSLRPEGDLNARGMMERESVEIDAAGKTTVEHTVEIRDPALWWPRELGRQHHYTLTAKLDGAEHSQKTGFCEVGFEDGQFRVNGEPLNVRGVNLLTDSPEDVDRALSVNANLLRAHAQVLPEAVYERCDEEGLLVWQDLPLTGPGGFDKDHGEYLARTLSRQYGAHPSLAAYGVHDDPVNAFESGLGGGFLDGLRLRWRAWRSGYDAALAEEVADAFPDTRPVFPVVGGPGVDGDAGSYYPGWDYGDAADIDTLLERYPTDVVAEYGAGALPADADGAAADAAGFDAAKHDRRVPGNHEDSQAYQASLLQTISERLRADRIPAVAFSLRDTDTAGMGIFAHDGTPKASEATLARSFAPLQAFLADPTPGTSEVIVANDTPANHDLTVEWTAGEESGSFDAAVDAQGRWRGGSVTVPGDAGEVSILLRVDDHEIENQYDI
;
A
#
# COMPACT_ATOMS: atom_id res chain seq x y z
N MET A 1 9.35 9.35 32.80
CA MET A 1 10.62 9.34 33.56
C MET A 1 10.79 7.96 34.16
N PRO A 2 11.95 7.31 34.02
CA PRO A 2 12.24 6.05 34.67
C PRO A 2 12.13 6.26 36.18
N PHE A 3 11.62 5.24 36.86
CA PHE A 3 11.50 5.22 38.31
C PHE A 3 12.45 4.17 38.86
N ARG A 4 12.85 4.33 40.13
CA ARG A 4 13.54 3.25 40.83
C ARG A 4 12.48 2.20 41.20
N PRO A 5 12.57 0.97 40.68
CA PRO A 5 11.60 -0.06 41.03
C PRO A 5 11.66 -0.35 42.52
N TYR A 6 10.50 -0.66 43.11
CA TYR A 6 10.41 -1.26 44.44
C TYR A 6 10.85 -2.74 44.37
N GLU A 7 10.90 -3.42 45.52
CA GLU A 7 11.16 -4.87 45.57
C GLU A 7 10.11 -5.66 44.77
N GLU A 8 8.85 -5.22 44.85
CA GLU A 8 7.74 -5.73 44.05
C GLU A 8 7.09 -4.57 43.28
N ASN A 9 6.85 -4.74 41.98
CA ASN A 9 6.21 -3.75 41.13
C ASN A 9 5.05 -4.42 40.39
N GLU A 10 3.94 -3.70 40.23
CA GLU A 10 2.78 -4.12 39.45
C GLU A 10 2.61 -3.15 38.29
N LEU A 11 2.60 -3.68 37.05
CA LEU A 11 2.28 -2.91 35.85
C LEU A 11 0.87 -3.30 35.41
N VAL A 12 -0.04 -2.33 35.40
CA VAL A 12 -1.42 -2.50 34.94
C VAL A 12 -1.62 -1.68 33.67
N VAL A 13 -1.91 -2.35 32.57
CA VAL A 13 -2.33 -1.72 31.32
C VAL A 13 -3.83 -1.98 31.15
N THR A 14 -4.61 -0.91 31.00
CA THR A 14 -6.05 -0.99 30.75
C THR A 14 -6.31 -0.52 29.33
N CYS A 15 -6.71 -1.44 28.45
CA CYS A 15 -7.13 -1.11 27.09
C CYS A 15 -8.62 -0.77 27.09
N GLN A 16 -8.99 0.33 26.46
CA GLN A 16 -10.36 0.79 26.30
C GLN A 16 -10.62 1.01 24.82
N ALA A 17 -11.86 0.79 24.39
CA ALA A 17 -12.25 1.12 23.03
C ALA A 17 -12.08 2.64 22.80
N PRO A 18 -11.60 3.06 21.63
CA PRO A 18 -11.55 4.47 21.28
C PRO A 18 -12.95 5.08 21.41
N GLN A 19 -13.01 6.34 21.87
CA GLN A 19 -14.26 7.10 21.96
C GLN A 19 -14.45 8.03 20.75
N ASP A 20 -13.45 8.07 19.88
CA ASP A 20 -13.42 8.81 18.62
C ASP A 20 -13.55 7.85 17.43
N ARG A 21 -13.34 8.36 16.22
CA ARG A 21 -13.41 7.61 14.96
C ARG A 21 -12.06 7.03 14.50
N PHE A 22 -11.01 7.17 15.30
CA PHE A 22 -9.65 6.74 14.93
C PHE A 22 -9.36 5.28 15.29
N GLY A 23 -10.39 4.45 15.43
CA GLY A 23 -10.27 2.99 15.59
C GLY A 23 -9.99 2.25 14.28
N GLY A 24 -10.08 2.92 13.13
CA GLY A 24 -9.76 2.36 11.83
C GLY A 24 -10.60 1.15 11.47
N ILE A 25 -9.99 0.15 10.85
CA ILE A 25 -10.65 -1.12 10.51
C ILE A 25 -11.20 -1.85 11.74
N HIS A 26 -10.62 -1.64 12.92
CA HIS A 26 -11.04 -2.29 14.17
C HIS A 26 -12.31 -1.66 14.79
N ASP A 27 -12.76 -0.51 14.28
CA ASP A 27 -14.06 0.11 14.59
C ASP A 27 -15.01 0.01 13.37
N SER A 28 -14.84 -1.03 12.55
CA SER A 28 -15.62 -1.30 11.35
C SER A 28 -16.08 -2.76 11.30
N GLU A 29 -16.91 -3.09 10.30
CA GLU A 29 -17.35 -4.46 10.04
C GLU A 29 -16.30 -5.28 9.25
N LEU A 30 -15.15 -4.70 8.88
CA LEU A 30 -14.11 -5.35 8.06
C LEU A 30 -13.30 -6.42 8.80
N VAL A 31 -13.33 -6.44 10.14
CA VAL A 31 -12.61 -7.43 10.95
C VAL A 31 -13.58 -8.15 11.89
N PRO A 32 -13.36 -9.43 12.21
CA PRO A 32 -14.14 -10.15 13.21
C PRO A 32 -14.16 -9.45 14.57
N GLU A 33 -15.24 -9.63 15.35
CA GLU A 33 -15.39 -9.01 16.69
C GLU A 33 -14.20 -9.31 17.62
N GLU A 34 -13.56 -10.48 17.48
CA GLU A 34 -12.38 -10.86 18.26
C GLU A 34 -11.14 -10.01 17.96
N LEU A 35 -11.01 -9.50 16.73
CA LEU A 35 -9.93 -8.59 16.32
C LEU A 35 -10.27 -7.11 16.59
N ALA A 36 -11.52 -6.79 16.90
CA ALA A 36 -11.95 -5.45 17.32
C ALA A 36 -11.72 -5.19 18.82
N VAL A 37 -11.29 -6.19 19.59
CA VAL A 37 -11.07 -6.07 21.03
C VAL A 37 -9.80 -5.22 21.30
N PRO A 38 -9.92 -4.10 22.05
CA PRO A 38 -8.76 -3.28 22.41
C PRO A 38 -7.74 -4.09 23.20
N GLY A 39 -6.50 -4.11 22.73
CA GLY A 39 -5.44 -4.93 23.28
C GLY A 39 -4.07 -4.28 23.16
N ILE A 40 -3.06 -4.94 23.71
CA ILE A 40 -1.67 -4.67 23.36
C ILE A 40 -1.37 -5.57 22.16
N TRP A 41 -1.45 -5.03 20.96
CA TRP A 41 -1.37 -5.82 19.72
C TRP A 41 0.06 -6.13 19.28
N TRP A 42 1.03 -5.32 19.68
CA TRP A 42 2.43 -5.51 19.30
C TRP A 42 3.27 -6.02 20.48
N ASP A 43 3.98 -5.13 21.19
CA ASP A 43 4.85 -5.52 22.29
C ASP A 43 4.78 -4.52 23.45
N ALA A 44 5.12 -5.00 24.65
CA ALA A 44 5.29 -4.20 25.85
C ALA A 44 6.59 -4.59 26.55
N THR A 45 7.62 -3.77 26.40
CA THR A 45 8.95 -4.04 26.96
C THR A 45 9.25 -3.20 28.20
N LEU A 46 9.98 -3.79 29.15
CA LEU A 46 10.55 -3.08 30.29
C LEU A 46 12.07 -3.15 30.19
N SER A 47 12.71 -1.99 30.09
CA SER A 47 14.16 -1.87 30.03
C SER A 47 14.70 -1.13 31.25
N THR A 48 15.95 -1.45 31.61
CA THR A 48 16.69 -0.74 32.67
C THR A 48 17.75 0.12 32.03
N CYS A 49 17.93 1.36 32.51
CA CYS A 49 18.94 2.28 32.03
C CYS A 49 19.70 2.94 33.18
N SER A 50 20.93 3.38 32.91
CA SER A 50 21.68 4.32 33.74
C SER A 50 21.46 5.74 33.23
N LEU A 51 21.46 6.73 34.12
CA LEU A 51 21.34 8.14 33.72
C LEU A 51 22.72 8.80 33.74
N PRO A 52 23.05 9.65 32.75
CA PRO A 52 22.21 10.04 31.61
C PRO A 52 22.01 8.90 30.59
N THR A 53 20.86 8.88 29.92
CA THR A 53 20.55 7.93 28.83
C THR A 53 19.99 8.68 27.63
N ILE A 54 20.06 8.05 26.46
CA ILE A 54 19.22 8.41 25.33
C ILE A 54 17.84 7.79 25.58
N ASP A 55 16.78 8.59 25.47
CA ASP A 55 15.37 8.21 25.65
C ASP A 55 14.71 7.91 24.30
N SER A 56 15.05 8.68 23.27
CA SER A 56 14.64 8.43 21.89
C SER A 56 15.69 8.93 20.89
N LEU A 57 15.71 8.31 19.72
CA LEU A 57 16.49 8.71 18.56
C LEU A 57 15.56 8.69 17.34
N THR A 58 15.23 9.86 16.81
CA THR A 58 14.46 9.98 15.56
C THR A 58 15.42 10.40 14.45
N VAL A 59 15.28 9.79 13.27
CA VAL A 59 16.05 10.16 12.09
C VAL A 59 15.11 10.46 10.92
N THR A 60 15.38 11.54 10.21
CA THR A 60 14.63 11.94 9.02
C THR A 60 15.61 12.09 7.86
N PRO A 61 15.62 11.15 6.89
CA PRO A 61 16.45 11.27 5.71
C PRO A 61 15.88 12.30 4.74
N GLU A 62 16.76 13.06 4.09
CA GLU A 62 16.43 14.04 3.05
C GLU A 62 17.42 13.85 1.90
N VAL A 63 16.90 13.67 0.67
CA VAL A 63 17.71 13.72 -0.55
C VAL A 63 17.80 15.17 -1.01
N THR A 64 18.98 15.59 -1.44
CA THR A 64 19.27 16.97 -1.86
C THR A 64 20.02 16.98 -3.20
N ASP A 65 20.05 18.12 -3.90
CA ASP A 65 20.79 18.26 -5.16
C ASP A 65 22.29 17.89 -5.06
N ASP A 66 22.90 18.09 -3.89
CA ASP A 66 24.34 17.89 -3.64
C ASP A 66 24.67 16.58 -2.89
N GLY A 67 23.68 15.74 -2.58
CA GLY A 67 23.85 14.52 -1.78
C GLY A 67 22.63 14.20 -0.92
N ALA A 68 22.83 13.89 0.36
CA ALA A 68 21.73 13.71 1.31
C ALA A 68 22.07 14.30 2.69
N ARG A 69 21.02 14.59 3.45
CA ARG A 69 21.08 14.97 4.85
C ARG A 69 20.32 13.97 5.69
N LEU A 70 20.83 13.71 6.88
CA LEU A 70 20.11 12.97 7.90
C LEU A 70 19.90 13.89 9.09
N HIS A 71 18.65 14.31 9.31
CA HIS A 71 18.26 15.10 10.47
C HIS A 71 18.06 14.17 11.64
N VAL A 72 18.75 14.45 12.75
CA VAL A 72 18.81 13.59 13.93
C VAL A 72 18.29 14.35 15.12
N GLU A 73 17.21 13.85 15.72
CA GLU A 73 16.70 14.32 17.00
C GLU A 73 17.01 13.27 18.07
N THR A 74 17.85 13.63 19.03
CA THR A 74 18.18 12.76 20.17
C THR A 74 17.60 13.33 21.45
N THR A 75 16.64 12.63 22.05
CA THR A 75 16.13 13.01 23.37
C THR A 75 17.00 12.41 24.44
N VAL A 76 17.70 13.24 25.21
CA VAL A 76 18.53 12.85 26.35
C VAL A 76 17.73 13.01 27.63
N LEU A 77 17.78 12.00 28.48
CA LEU A 77 17.17 11.99 29.80
C LEU A 77 18.25 11.94 30.87
N THR A 78 18.20 12.88 31.82
CA THR A 78 19.16 12.99 32.92
C THR A 78 18.49 13.28 34.26
N ASN A 79 19.17 12.95 35.37
CA ASN A 79 18.76 13.25 36.76
C ASN A 79 19.46 14.48 37.36
N GLY A 80 20.28 15.18 36.58
CA GLY A 80 21.06 16.33 37.02
C GLY A 80 21.82 16.96 35.85
N PRO A 81 22.68 17.94 36.12
CA PRO A 81 23.43 18.60 35.07
C PRO A 81 24.45 17.65 34.44
N ILE A 82 24.59 17.73 33.11
CA ILE A 82 25.59 16.99 32.34
C ILE A 82 26.30 17.93 31.36
N ASP A 83 27.58 17.65 31.11
CA ASP A 83 28.41 18.27 30.07
C ASP A 83 29.15 17.11 29.40
N GLU A 84 28.53 16.56 28.36
CA GLU A 84 28.96 15.32 27.71
C GLU A 84 28.95 15.48 26.19
N ARG A 85 29.33 14.43 25.47
CA ARG A 85 29.27 14.39 24.01
C ARG A 85 28.47 13.21 23.51
N ILE A 86 27.53 13.49 22.62
CA ILE A 86 26.85 12.44 21.84
C ILE A 86 27.74 12.13 20.64
N THR A 87 28.09 10.86 20.46
CA THR A 87 28.79 10.40 19.25
C THR A 87 27.79 9.77 18.29
N TYR A 88 27.64 10.36 17.11
CA TYR A 88 26.83 9.83 16.01
C TYR A 88 27.73 9.05 15.06
N SER A 89 27.37 7.79 14.77
CA SER A 89 28.08 6.93 13.82
C SER A 89 27.10 6.44 12.77
N LEU A 90 27.25 6.90 11.53
CA LEU A 90 26.45 6.45 10.39
C LEU A 90 27.23 5.37 9.62
N ARG A 91 26.64 4.19 9.43
CA ARG A 91 27.27 3.09 8.69
C ARG A 91 26.34 2.59 7.60
N PRO A 92 26.82 2.46 6.35
CA PRO A 92 26.07 1.73 5.33
C PRO A 92 26.01 0.24 5.71
N GLU A 93 24.89 -0.41 5.40
CA GLU A 93 24.74 -1.85 5.52
C GLU A 93 25.26 -2.56 4.24
N GLY A 94 25.82 -3.75 4.41
CA GLY A 94 26.39 -4.55 3.31
C GLY A 94 27.79 -4.10 2.85
N ASP A 95 28.25 -4.68 1.73
CA ASP A 95 29.58 -4.40 1.12
C ASP A 95 29.57 -3.10 0.30
N LEU A 96 29.12 -2.01 0.90
CA LEU A 96 29.30 -0.68 0.33
C LEU A 96 30.72 -0.18 0.64
N ASN A 97 31.46 0.22 -0.39
CA ASN A 97 32.77 0.89 -0.22
C ASN A 97 32.66 2.28 0.44
N ALA A 98 31.44 2.71 0.82
CA ALA A 98 31.19 3.94 1.53
C ALA A 98 31.79 3.88 2.93
N ARG A 99 32.64 4.86 3.25
CA ARG A 99 33.24 4.96 4.58
C ARG A 99 32.15 5.40 5.57
N GLY A 100 31.98 4.64 6.65
CA GLY A 100 31.15 5.08 7.77
C GLY A 100 31.62 6.45 8.28
N MET A 101 30.68 7.28 8.71
CA MET A 101 30.92 8.62 9.21
C MET A 101 30.78 8.64 10.73
N MET A 102 31.57 9.50 11.37
CA MET A 102 31.49 9.71 12.82
C MET A 102 31.56 11.20 13.13
N GLU A 103 30.53 11.69 13.80
CA GLU A 103 30.42 13.07 14.27
C GLU A 103 30.19 13.10 15.78
N ARG A 104 30.49 14.25 16.40
CA ARG A 104 30.29 14.45 17.82
C ARG A 104 29.63 15.79 18.06
N GLU A 105 28.56 15.78 18.83
CA GLU A 105 27.85 16.96 19.27
C GLU A 105 28.01 17.14 20.78
N SER A 106 28.26 18.36 21.23
CA SER A 106 28.31 18.66 22.67
C SER A 106 26.89 18.82 23.21
N VAL A 107 26.62 18.23 24.37
CA VAL A 107 25.35 18.34 25.07
C VAL A 107 25.57 18.89 26.48
N GLU A 108 25.11 20.11 26.70
CA GLU A 108 25.10 20.78 28.00
C GLU A 108 23.65 20.87 28.49
N ILE A 109 23.32 20.20 29.59
CA ILE A 109 21.99 20.22 30.20
C ILE A 109 22.14 20.66 31.65
N ASP A 110 21.39 21.68 32.06
CA ASP A 110 21.52 22.29 33.40
C ASP A 110 20.66 21.61 34.48
N ALA A 111 19.60 20.90 34.09
CA ALA A 111 18.59 20.37 35.00
C ALA A 111 18.16 18.94 34.67
N ALA A 112 17.65 18.23 35.67
CA ALA A 112 17.02 16.93 35.48
C ALA A 112 15.80 17.05 34.56
N GLY A 113 15.62 16.10 33.63
CA GLY A 113 14.55 16.16 32.64
C GLY A 113 14.92 15.49 31.32
N LYS A 114 14.01 15.63 30.35
CA LYS A 114 14.23 15.31 28.95
C LYS A 114 14.65 16.58 28.20
N THR A 115 15.70 16.50 27.41
CA THR A 115 16.15 17.56 26.50
C THR A 115 16.41 16.97 25.13
N THR A 116 15.86 17.56 24.08
CA THR A 116 16.09 17.13 22.70
C THR A 116 17.26 17.91 22.12
N VAL A 117 18.22 17.18 21.54
CA VAL A 117 19.37 17.73 20.80
C VAL A 117 19.14 17.44 19.32
N GLU A 118 19.19 18.48 18.50
CA GLU A 118 19.11 18.39 17.06
C GLU A 118 20.53 18.39 16.46
N HIS A 119 20.76 17.53 15.49
CA HIS A 119 22.03 17.44 14.76
C HIS A 119 21.75 17.04 13.31
N THR A 120 22.54 17.55 12.37
CA THR A 120 22.42 17.21 10.95
C THR A 120 23.71 16.58 10.48
N VAL A 121 23.58 15.37 9.92
CA VAL A 121 24.69 14.63 9.34
C VAL A 121 24.62 14.81 7.82
N GLU A 122 25.70 15.28 7.19
CA GLU A 122 25.75 15.49 5.73
C GLU A 122 26.47 14.34 5.00
N ILE A 123 25.80 13.74 4.02
CA ILE A 123 26.29 12.61 3.24
C ILE A 123 26.52 13.06 1.80
N ARG A 124 27.76 12.94 1.34
CA ARG A 124 28.12 13.14 -0.07
C ARG A 124 27.98 11.83 -0.82
N ASP A 125 27.35 11.86 -1.99
CA ASP A 125 27.18 10.70 -2.88
C ASP A 125 26.53 9.50 -2.15
N PRO A 126 25.31 9.67 -1.59
CA PRO A 126 24.60 8.61 -0.89
C PRO A 126 24.22 7.48 -1.85
N ALA A 127 24.32 6.23 -1.39
CA ALA A 127 23.70 5.11 -2.08
C ALA A 127 22.20 5.13 -1.74
N LEU A 128 21.35 5.46 -2.72
CA LEU A 128 19.91 5.59 -2.52
C LEU A 128 19.24 4.23 -2.33
N TRP A 129 18.17 4.20 -1.56
CA TRP A 129 17.23 3.09 -1.53
C TRP A 129 16.32 3.18 -2.76
N TRP A 130 16.02 2.04 -3.37
CA TRP A 130 15.14 1.95 -4.54
C TRP A 130 14.09 0.85 -4.34
N PRO A 131 12.88 0.98 -4.89
CA PRO A 131 11.94 -0.13 -4.99
C PRO A 131 12.52 -1.23 -5.88
N ARG A 132 12.04 -2.46 -5.73
CA ARG A 132 12.65 -3.67 -6.33
C ARG A 132 12.81 -3.62 -7.85
N GLU A 133 11.96 -2.85 -8.52
CA GLU A 133 11.93 -2.71 -9.98
C GLU A 133 12.97 -1.73 -10.51
N LEU A 134 13.41 -0.79 -9.68
CA LEU A 134 14.26 0.32 -10.09
C LEU A 134 15.71 0.17 -9.60
N GLY A 135 15.94 -0.60 -8.53
CA GLY A 135 17.31 -0.77 -8.05
C GLY A 135 17.45 -1.57 -6.75
N ARG A 136 18.54 -1.28 -6.04
CA ARG A 136 18.92 -1.93 -4.79
C ARG A 136 18.43 -1.15 -3.58
N GLN A 137 18.10 -1.88 -2.52
CA GLN A 137 17.57 -1.37 -1.26
C GLN A 137 18.74 -1.00 -0.32
N HIS A 138 19.45 0.09 -0.61
CA HIS A 138 20.56 0.52 0.23
C HIS A 138 20.09 1.09 1.58
N HIS A 139 20.68 0.58 2.66
CA HIS A 139 20.35 0.96 4.03
C HIS A 139 21.55 1.50 4.79
N TYR A 140 21.25 2.29 5.81
CA TYR A 140 22.20 2.85 6.75
C TYR A 140 21.71 2.62 8.18
N THR A 141 22.63 2.37 9.09
CA THR A 141 22.38 2.39 10.53
C THR A 141 23.02 3.63 11.13
N LEU A 142 22.23 4.52 11.73
CA LEU A 142 22.72 5.58 12.59
C LEU A 142 22.76 5.09 14.03
N THR A 143 23.92 5.18 14.67
CA THR A 143 24.09 4.87 16.09
C THR A 143 24.46 6.13 16.87
N ALA A 144 23.67 6.49 17.87
CA ALA A 144 23.96 7.54 18.84
C ALA A 144 24.48 6.93 20.14
N LYS A 145 25.61 7.43 20.65
CA LYS A 145 26.20 7.00 21.92
C LYS A 145 26.41 8.15 22.89
N LEU A 146 25.99 7.97 24.14
CA LEU A 146 26.16 8.92 25.24
C LEU A 146 26.46 8.17 26.54
N ASP A 147 27.60 8.42 27.18
CA ASP A 147 28.01 7.82 28.47
C ASP A 147 27.72 6.30 28.60
N GLY A 148 28.03 5.54 27.55
CA GLY A 148 27.80 4.09 27.49
C GLY A 148 26.38 3.65 27.12
N ALA A 149 25.40 4.55 27.10
CA ALA A 149 24.11 4.32 26.47
C ALA A 149 24.24 4.39 24.94
N GLU A 150 23.53 3.52 24.24
CA GLU A 150 23.59 3.36 22.79
C GLU A 150 22.19 3.10 22.22
N HIS A 151 21.80 3.90 21.24
CA HIS A 151 20.58 3.71 20.47
C HIS A 151 20.93 3.73 19.00
N SER A 152 20.25 2.88 18.22
CA SER A 152 20.43 2.83 16.78
C SER A 152 19.10 2.89 16.06
N GLN A 153 19.11 3.50 14.88
CA GLN A 153 17.97 3.59 13.98
C GLN A 153 18.44 3.22 12.57
N LYS A 154 17.73 2.28 11.93
CA LYS A 154 17.93 1.95 10.52
C LYS A 154 17.16 2.95 9.65
N THR A 155 17.70 3.29 8.50
CA THR A 155 17.09 4.20 7.53
C THR A 155 17.65 4.00 6.12
N GLY A 156 17.03 4.62 5.13
CA GLY A 156 17.52 4.70 3.75
C GLY A 156 17.21 6.07 3.16
N PHE A 157 17.97 6.48 2.15
CA PHE A 157 17.73 7.74 1.45
C PHE A 157 16.87 7.46 0.22
N CYS A 158 15.65 7.99 0.23
CA CYS A 158 14.66 7.80 -0.82
C CYS A 158 13.81 9.06 -0.91
N GLU A 159 13.62 9.59 -2.12
CA GLU A 159 12.64 10.62 -2.39
C GLU A 159 11.45 9.99 -3.10
N VAL A 160 10.24 10.20 -2.57
CA VAL A 160 9.01 9.73 -3.19
C VAL A 160 8.12 10.93 -3.48
N GLY A 161 7.62 11.02 -4.70
CA GLY A 161 6.73 12.08 -5.15
C GLY A 161 5.56 11.53 -5.95
N PHE A 162 4.54 12.36 -6.15
CA PHE A 162 3.39 12.08 -6.99
C PHE A 162 3.18 13.29 -7.91
N GLU A 163 3.45 13.10 -9.20
CA GLU A 163 3.46 14.17 -10.21
C GLU A 163 2.77 13.67 -11.49
N ASP A 164 1.94 14.51 -12.10
CA ASP A 164 1.22 14.20 -13.33
C ASP A 164 0.46 12.86 -13.29
N GLY A 165 -0.12 12.54 -12.12
CA GLY A 165 -0.88 11.31 -11.88
C GLY A 165 -0.02 10.04 -11.73
N GLN A 166 1.29 10.17 -11.50
CA GLN A 166 2.21 9.04 -11.37
C GLN A 166 3.12 9.16 -10.15
N PHE A 167 3.41 8.01 -9.53
CA PHE A 167 4.45 7.92 -8.51
C PHE A 167 5.83 8.06 -9.15
N ARG A 168 6.73 8.78 -8.47
CA ARG A 168 8.14 8.86 -8.80
C ARG A 168 8.97 8.50 -7.58
N VAL A 169 10.01 7.71 -7.79
CA VAL A 169 10.99 7.39 -6.76
C VAL A 169 12.38 7.82 -7.22
N ASN A 170 13.00 8.73 -6.47
CA ASN A 170 14.26 9.38 -6.82
C ASN A 170 14.24 9.98 -8.25
N GLY A 171 13.10 10.56 -8.64
CA GLY A 171 12.86 11.15 -9.96
C GLY A 171 12.39 10.17 -11.07
N GLU A 172 12.58 8.86 -10.88
CA GLU A 172 12.20 7.84 -11.86
C GLU A 172 10.72 7.46 -11.73
N PRO A 173 9.95 7.39 -12.85
CA PRO A 173 8.55 7.01 -12.80
C PRO A 173 8.38 5.54 -12.38
N LEU A 174 7.36 5.28 -11.57
CA LEU A 174 7.00 3.94 -11.11
C LEU A 174 5.52 3.66 -11.42
N ASN A 175 5.28 2.62 -12.23
CA ASN A 175 3.93 2.12 -12.47
C ASN A 175 3.49 1.28 -11.27
N VAL A 176 2.60 1.83 -10.44
CA VAL A 176 2.14 1.17 -9.20
C VAL A 176 1.17 0.02 -9.50
N ARG A 177 1.43 -1.11 -8.86
CA ARG A 177 0.62 -2.32 -8.77
C ARG A 177 0.50 -2.67 -7.30
N GLY A 178 -0.55 -2.19 -6.67
CA GLY A 178 -0.72 -2.27 -5.22
C GLY A 178 -1.73 -3.32 -4.77
N VAL A 179 -1.68 -3.63 -3.48
CA VAL A 179 -2.70 -4.39 -2.76
C VAL A 179 -2.98 -3.73 -1.41
N ASN A 180 -4.24 -3.74 -0.99
CA ASN A 180 -4.64 -3.29 0.35
C ASN A 180 -4.35 -4.36 1.39
N LEU A 181 -3.84 -3.95 2.55
CA LEU A 181 -3.50 -4.81 3.67
C LEU A 181 -4.43 -4.50 4.85
N LEU A 182 -5.27 -5.48 5.21
CA LEU A 182 -6.19 -5.44 6.37
C LEU A 182 -5.65 -6.21 7.59
N THR A 183 -4.45 -6.78 7.44
CA THR A 183 -3.75 -7.59 8.43
C THR A 183 -2.43 -6.92 8.79
N ASP A 184 -1.67 -7.50 9.72
CA ASP A 184 -0.46 -6.88 10.28
C ASP A 184 0.75 -7.82 10.27
N SER A 185 0.69 -8.91 9.49
CA SER A 185 1.74 -9.93 9.47
C SER A 185 2.87 -9.57 8.50
N PRO A 186 4.15 -9.62 8.90
CA PRO A 186 5.28 -9.47 8.00
C PRO A 186 5.33 -10.54 6.89
N GLU A 187 4.69 -11.70 7.07
CA GLU A 187 4.57 -12.73 6.02
C GLU A 187 3.70 -12.28 4.84
N ASP A 188 2.82 -11.29 5.05
CA ASP A 188 1.99 -10.75 3.98
C ASP A 188 2.83 -9.97 2.94
N VAL A 189 4.05 -9.54 3.30
CA VAL A 189 5.03 -9.00 2.33
C VAL A 189 5.39 -10.06 1.28
N ASP A 190 5.64 -11.31 1.68
CA ASP A 190 5.98 -12.39 0.75
C ASP A 190 4.80 -12.73 -0.17
N ARG A 191 3.55 -12.65 0.35
CA ARG A 191 2.32 -12.83 -0.44
C ARG A 191 2.12 -11.71 -1.45
N ALA A 192 2.39 -10.46 -1.07
CA ALA A 192 2.34 -9.34 -1.99
C ALA A 192 3.36 -9.48 -3.13
N LEU A 193 4.57 -9.94 -2.80
CA LEU A 193 5.61 -10.23 -3.79
C LEU A 193 5.21 -11.36 -4.74
N SER A 194 4.51 -12.40 -4.26
CA SER A 194 4.09 -13.52 -5.12
C SER A 194 3.11 -13.10 -6.21
N VAL A 195 2.33 -12.05 -5.97
CA VAL A 195 1.42 -11.45 -6.96
C VAL A 195 2.03 -10.26 -7.71
N ASN A 196 3.35 -10.06 -7.63
CA ASN A 196 4.07 -8.95 -8.29
C ASN A 196 3.61 -7.54 -7.87
N ALA A 197 3.05 -7.40 -6.65
CA ALA A 197 2.74 -6.10 -6.10
C ALA A 197 4.03 -5.33 -5.76
N ASN A 198 3.99 -4.00 -5.93
CA ASN A 198 5.07 -3.08 -5.59
C ASN A 198 4.67 -2.00 -4.58
N LEU A 199 3.41 -2.02 -4.12
CA LEU A 199 2.88 -1.16 -3.07
C LEU A 199 1.91 -1.92 -2.15
N LEU A 200 2.06 -1.75 -0.85
CA LEU A 200 1.09 -2.14 0.18
C LEU A 200 0.38 -0.89 0.71
N ARG A 201 -0.95 -0.87 0.67
CA ARG A 201 -1.72 0.15 1.37
C ARG A 201 -2.20 -0.39 2.71
N ALA A 202 -1.72 0.19 3.80
CA ALA A 202 -2.21 -0.09 5.15
C ALA A 202 -3.60 0.56 5.31
N HIS A 203 -4.63 -0.15 4.84
CA HIS A 203 -5.98 0.40 4.72
C HIS A 203 -6.55 0.71 6.11
N ALA A 204 -6.73 2.00 6.39
CA ALA A 204 -7.28 2.54 7.63
C ALA A 204 -6.77 1.86 8.93
N GLN A 205 -5.49 1.49 8.98
CA GLN A 205 -4.84 0.92 10.16
C GLN A 205 -3.35 1.25 10.17
N VAL A 206 -2.69 1.19 11.33
CA VAL A 206 -1.24 1.39 11.45
C VAL A 206 -0.55 0.02 11.52
N LEU A 207 0.49 -0.19 10.72
CA LEU A 207 1.22 -1.45 10.71
C LEU A 207 2.31 -1.53 11.81
N PRO A 208 2.64 -2.73 12.31
CA PRO A 208 3.81 -2.92 13.17
C PRO A 208 5.11 -2.64 12.40
N GLU A 209 6.13 -2.19 13.13
CA GLU A 209 7.46 -1.88 12.58
C GLU A 209 8.06 -3.03 11.77
N ALA A 210 7.83 -4.28 12.18
CA ALA A 210 8.31 -5.47 11.48
C ALA A 210 7.80 -5.58 10.02
N VAL A 211 6.62 -5.04 9.69
CA VAL A 211 6.12 -5.04 8.30
C VAL A 211 6.89 -4.01 7.48
N TYR A 212 7.14 -2.83 8.03
CA TYR A 212 7.96 -1.80 7.39
C TYR A 212 9.40 -2.27 7.15
N GLU A 213 10.02 -2.93 8.14
CA GLU A 213 11.36 -3.49 8.00
C GLU A 213 11.44 -4.52 6.87
N ARG A 214 10.43 -5.38 6.73
CA ARG A 214 10.35 -6.32 5.59
C ARG A 214 10.12 -5.60 4.26
N CYS A 215 9.28 -4.56 4.23
CA CYS A 215 9.08 -3.76 3.01
C CYS A 215 10.35 -3.03 2.57
N ASP A 216 11.09 -2.45 3.53
CA ASP A 216 12.39 -1.83 3.33
C ASP A 216 13.39 -2.81 2.72
N GLU A 217 13.45 -4.04 3.23
CA GLU A 217 14.36 -5.08 2.74
C GLU A 217 14.02 -5.58 1.33
N GLU A 218 12.74 -5.76 1.03
CA GLU A 218 12.27 -6.35 -0.23
C GLU A 218 12.02 -5.31 -1.33
N GLY A 219 12.11 -4.01 -1.02
CA GLY A 219 11.90 -2.93 -1.98
C GLY A 219 10.42 -2.72 -2.33
N LEU A 220 9.53 -2.95 -1.37
CA LEU A 220 8.08 -2.82 -1.48
C LEU A 220 7.64 -1.47 -0.87
N LEU A 221 6.86 -0.67 -1.59
CA LEU A 221 6.40 0.62 -1.07
C LEU A 221 5.23 0.45 -0.08
N VAL A 222 5.10 1.37 0.86
CA VAL A 222 3.99 1.41 1.83
C VAL A 222 3.24 2.73 1.73
N TRP A 223 1.94 2.66 1.50
CA TRP A 223 0.99 3.75 1.71
C TRP A 223 0.37 3.56 3.10
N GLN A 224 0.64 4.48 4.04
CA GLN A 224 0.13 4.40 5.42
C GLN A 224 -1.06 5.34 5.62
N ASP A 225 -2.26 4.80 5.81
CA ASP A 225 -3.43 5.61 6.16
C ASP A 225 -3.41 6.01 7.64
N LEU A 226 -4.08 7.11 8.00
CA LEU A 226 -4.57 7.25 9.36
C LEU A 226 -5.63 6.16 9.61
N PRO A 227 -5.82 5.70 10.87
CA PRO A 227 -6.84 4.73 11.21
C PRO A 227 -8.25 5.36 11.17
N LEU A 228 -8.68 5.87 10.02
CA LEU A 228 -9.93 6.60 9.81
C LEU A 228 -10.59 6.16 8.50
N THR A 229 -11.70 5.44 8.61
CA THR A 229 -12.53 5.00 7.47
C THR A 229 -14.01 5.26 7.74
N GLY A 230 -14.84 5.29 6.71
CA GLY A 230 -16.29 5.32 6.80
C GLY A 230 -16.89 6.71 7.10
N PRO A 231 -18.23 6.82 7.11
CA PRO A 231 -18.91 8.10 7.20
C PRO A 231 -18.99 8.62 8.64
N GLY A 232 -18.89 9.94 8.78
CA GLY A 232 -19.05 10.63 10.06
C GLY A 232 -18.06 11.78 10.22
N GLY A 233 -18.29 12.62 11.23
CA GLY A 233 -17.30 13.63 11.63
C GLY A 233 -16.23 13.01 12.52
N PHE A 234 -15.00 13.53 12.44
CA PHE A 234 -13.86 13.12 13.25
C PHE A 234 -13.22 14.31 13.96
N ASP A 235 -12.39 14.03 14.96
CA ASP A 235 -11.64 15.05 15.70
C ASP A 235 -10.37 15.45 14.94
N LYS A 236 -10.38 16.66 14.39
CA LYS A 236 -9.27 17.21 13.61
C LYS A 236 -7.96 17.33 14.42
N ASP A 237 -8.03 17.80 15.66
CA ASP A 237 -6.82 18.00 16.49
C ASP A 237 -6.16 16.66 16.80
N HIS A 238 -6.97 15.61 16.99
CA HIS A 238 -6.47 14.25 17.14
C HIS A 238 -5.85 13.73 15.83
N GLY A 239 -6.48 13.98 14.68
CA GLY A 239 -5.94 13.65 13.36
C GLY A 239 -4.56 14.28 13.11
N GLU A 240 -4.40 15.57 13.38
CA GLU A 240 -3.09 16.26 13.25
C GLU A 240 -2.04 15.66 14.20
N TYR A 241 -2.45 15.28 15.41
CA TYR A 241 -1.56 14.62 16.37
C TYR A 241 -1.09 13.25 15.86
N LEU A 242 -2.00 12.44 15.32
CA LEU A 242 -1.66 11.14 14.73
C LEU A 242 -0.75 11.30 13.50
N ALA A 243 -1.03 12.25 12.61
CA ALA A 243 -0.20 12.54 11.44
C ALA A 243 1.26 12.81 11.82
N ARG A 244 1.50 13.71 12.80
CA ARG A 244 2.85 14.01 13.29
C ARG A 244 3.49 12.82 14.00
N THR A 245 2.70 12.05 14.75
CA THR A 245 3.19 10.88 15.50
C THR A 245 3.65 9.78 14.53
N LEU A 246 2.85 9.44 13.54
CA LEU A 246 3.17 8.42 12.53
C LEU A 246 4.35 8.84 11.66
N SER A 247 4.37 10.10 11.22
CA SER A 247 5.49 10.65 10.45
C SER A 247 6.80 10.56 11.22
N ARG A 248 6.78 10.86 12.52
CA ARG A 248 7.97 10.78 13.38
C ARG A 248 8.39 9.34 13.64
N GLN A 249 7.44 8.44 13.87
CA GLN A 249 7.70 7.05 14.22
C GLN A 249 8.23 6.26 13.03
N TYR A 250 7.60 6.41 11.85
CA TYR A 250 7.86 5.58 10.68
C TYR A 250 8.60 6.30 9.56
N GLY A 251 8.83 7.62 9.68
CA GLY A 251 9.47 8.43 8.63
C GLY A 251 10.91 8.03 8.29
N ALA A 252 11.57 7.22 9.13
CA ALA A 252 12.88 6.66 8.90
C ALA A 252 12.88 5.51 7.87
N HIS A 253 11.73 4.86 7.65
CA HIS A 253 11.57 3.76 6.68
C HIS A 253 11.56 4.31 5.26
N PRO A 254 12.53 3.93 4.39
CA PRO A 254 12.53 4.34 3.00
C PRO A 254 11.39 3.74 2.18
N SER A 255 10.78 2.63 2.62
CA SER A 255 9.58 2.04 1.97
C SER A 255 8.33 2.90 2.14
N LEU A 256 8.23 3.71 3.19
CA LEU A 256 7.07 4.57 3.41
C LEU A 256 7.00 5.61 2.28
N ALA A 257 5.96 5.50 1.46
CA ALA A 257 5.86 6.16 0.16
C ALA A 257 4.75 7.21 0.12
N ALA A 258 3.66 7.03 0.87
CA ALA A 258 2.53 7.94 0.89
C ALA A 258 1.76 7.85 2.22
N TYR A 259 0.95 8.87 2.48
CA TYR A 259 -0.01 8.89 3.57
C TYR A 259 -1.45 9.04 3.06
N GLY A 260 -2.41 8.42 3.74
CA GLY A 260 -3.84 8.66 3.53
C GLY A 260 -4.49 9.23 4.79
N VAL A 261 -5.49 10.11 4.66
CA VAL A 261 -6.16 10.71 5.83
C VAL A 261 -7.52 10.09 6.10
N HIS A 262 -8.46 10.16 5.16
CA HIS A 262 -9.82 9.66 5.37
C HIS A 262 -10.25 8.75 4.23
N ASP A 263 -10.46 7.49 4.57
CA ASP A 263 -10.97 6.48 3.66
C ASP A 263 -12.51 6.40 3.65
N ASP A 264 -13.11 6.28 2.46
CA ASP A 264 -14.54 6.11 2.20
C ASP A 264 -15.49 6.92 3.12
N PRO A 265 -15.44 8.27 3.06
CA PRO A 265 -16.22 9.13 3.95
C PRO A 265 -17.74 9.09 3.71
N VAL A 266 -18.23 8.37 2.70
CA VAL A 266 -19.66 8.29 2.34
C VAL A 266 -20.10 6.87 1.96
N ASN A 267 -21.25 6.45 2.49
CA ASN A 267 -21.84 5.13 2.19
C ASN A 267 -22.77 5.15 0.96
N ALA A 268 -22.37 5.80 -0.13
CA ALA A 268 -23.25 6.00 -1.27
C ALA A 268 -23.69 4.68 -1.95
N PHE A 269 -22.84 3.65 -1.88
CA PHE A 269 -23.03 2.39 -2.60
C PHE A 269 -23.09 1.16 -1.69
N GLU A 270 -23.24 1.35 -0.38
CA GLU A 270 -23.31 0.27 0.61
C GLU A 270 -24.34 -0.81 0.25
N SER A 271 -25.52 -0.43 -0.27
CA SER A 271 -26.56 -1.40 -0.70
C SER A 271 -26.31 -2.07 -2.06
N GLY A 272 -25.29 -1.65 -2.81
CA GLY A 272 -24.99 -2.08 -4.17
C GLY A 272 -26.06 -1.71 -5.22
N LEU A 273 -25.67 -1.73 -6.48
CA LEU A 273 -26.47 -1.48 -7.69
C LEU A 273 -26.15 -2.57 -8.74
N GLY A 274 -27.10 -2.88 -9.63
CA GLY A 274 -26.85 -3.78 -10.77
C GLY A 274 -26.20 -3.07 -11.97
N GLY A 275 -26.06 -3.79 -13.09
CA GLY A 275 -25.49 -3.29 -14.36
C GLY A 275 -26.50 -2.73 -15.38
N GLY A 276 -27.80 -2.63 -15.03
CA GLY A 276 -28.84 -2.20 -15.97
C GLY A 276 -28.91 -0.68 -16.18
N PHE A 277 -29.55 -0.22 -17.27
CA PHE A 277 -29.74 1.21 -17.57
C PHE A 277 -30.33 2.02 -16.40
N LEU A 278 -31.32 1.46 -15.69
CA LEU A 278 -31.91 2.11 -14.51
C LEU A 278 -30.91 2.23 -13.36
N ASP A 279 -30.04 1.25 -13.18
CA ASP A 279 -29.00 1.27 -12.16
C ASP A 279 -27.88 2.24 -12.53
N GLY A 280 -27.53 2.37 -13.82
CA GLY A 280 -26.65 3.45 -14.30
C GLY A 280 -27.20 4.85 -14.00
N LEU A 281 -28.53 5.06 -14.13
CA LEU A 281 -29.15 6.32 -13.69
C LEU A 281 -29.12 6.50 -12.17
N ARG A 282 -29.31 5.42 -11.39
CA ARG A 282 -29.20 5.46 -9.93
C ARG A 282 -27.78 5.76 -9.47
N LEU A 283 -26.77 5.16 -10.10
CA LEU A 283 -25.35 5.44 -9.86
C LEU A 283 -25.11 6.95 -9.98
N ARG A 284 -25.49 7.52 -11.12
CA ARG A 284 -25.34 8.97 -11.39
C ARG A 284 -26.02 9.84 -10.34
N TRP A 285 -27.22 9.45 -9.93
CA TRP A 285 -27.97 10.20 -8.93
C TRP A 285 -27.39 10.07 -7.53
N ARG A 286 -26.90 8.88 -7.15
CA ARG A 286 -26.25 8.64 -5.86
C ARG A 286 -24.91 9.40 -5.81
N ALA A 287 -24.06 9.24 -6.82
CA ALA A 287 -22.80 9.98 -6.94
C ALA A 287 -22.99 11.51 -6.84
N TRP A 288 -24.00 12.06 -7.51
CA TRP A 288 -24.32 13.49 -7.39
C TRP A 288 -24.71 13.92 -5.96
N ARG A 289 -25.20 13.01 -5.11
CA ARG A 289 -25.53 13.25 -3.71
C ARG A 289 -24.40 12.93 -2.74
N SER A 290 -23.32 12.31 -3.22
CA SER A 290 -22.18 11.87 -2.43
C SER A 290 -21.17 12.98 -2.13
N GLY A 291 -21.51 14.25 -2.39
CA GLY A 291 -20.61 15.37 -2.15
C GLY A 291 -20.13 15.37 -0.70
N TYR A 292 -18.81 15.43 -0.55
CA TYR A 292 -18.10 15.43 0.73
C TYR A 292 -17.31 16.73 0.86
N ASP A 293 -17.22 17.27 2.08
CA ASP A 293 -16.40 18.45 2.37
C ASP A 293 -15.04 17.98 2.91
N ALA A 294 -14.04 17.98 2.03
CA ALA A 294 -12.71 17.47 2.33
C ALA A 294 -11.87 18.40 3.25
N ALA A 295 -12.36 19.61 3.58
CA ALA A 295 -11.58 20.62 4.28
C ALA A 295 -10.92 20.13 5.58
N LEU A 296 -11.62 19.31 6.38
CA LEU A 296 -11.02 18.75 7.61
C LEU A 296 -9.92 17.73 7.31
N ALA A 297 -10.07 16.93 6.26
CA ALA A 297 -9.07 15.97 5.86
C ALA A 297 -7.84 16.68 5.26
N GLU A 298 -8.05 17.74 4.48
CA GLU A 298 -6.99 18.63 3.97
C GLU A 298 -6.20 19.29 5.11
N GLU A 299 -6.89 19.84 6.12
CA GLU A 299 -6.21 20.46 7.26
C GLU A 299 -5.40 19.43 8.09
N VAL A 300 -5.82 18.16 8.14
CA VAL A 300 -5.02 17.09 8.75
C VAL A 300 -3.86 16.67 7.84
N ALA A 301 -4.06 16.66 6.52
CA ALA A 301 -3.01 16.39 5.54
C ALA A 301 -1.85 17.40 5.67
N ASP A 302 -2.16 18.68 5.88
CA ASP A 302 -1.17 19.75 6.12
C ASP A 302 -0.30 19.55 7.39
N ALA A 303 -0.69 18.62 8.29
CA ALA A 303 0.11 18.29 9.47
C ALA A 303 1.21 17.24 9.19
N PHE A 304 1.16 16.55 8.06
CA PHE A 304 2.24 15.68 7.59
C PHE A 304 3.42 16.51 7.06
N PRO A 305 4.65 15.96 7.06
CA PRO A 305 5.79 16.61 6.43
C PRO A 305 5.67 16.56 4.90
N ASP A 306 6.09 17.64 4.22
CA ASP A 306 6.14 17.77 2.74
C ASP A 306 7.16 16.83 2.03
N THR A 307 7.58 15.76 2.70
CA THR A 307 8.56 14.78 2.21
C THR A 307 7.95 13.67 1.36
N ARG A 308 6.63 13.51 1.39
CA ARG A 308 5.91 12.40 0.76
C ARG A 308 4.52 12.87 0.29
N PRO A 309 3.96 12.25 -0.75
CA PRO A 309 2.56 12.42 -1.13
C PRO A 309 1.60 12.14 0.04
N VAL A 310 0.57 12.96 0.15
CA VAL A 310 -0.54 12.77 1.07
C VAL A 310 -1.82 12.80 0.27
N PHE A 311 -2.69 11.82 0.50
CA PHE A 311 -4.01 11.69 -0.10
C PHE A 311 -5.07 11.98 0.97
N PRO A 312 -5.56 13.23 1.09
CA PRO A 312 -6.58 13.60 2.06
C PRO A 312 -7.81 12.68 2.04
N VAL A 313 -8.35 12.38 0.87
CA VAL A 313 -9.57 11.58 0.75
C VAL A 313 -9.42 10.48 -0.28
N VAL A 314 -9.65 9.24 0.16
CA VAL A 314 -9.94 8.11 -0.73
C VAL A 314 -11.45 7.93 -0.77
N GLY A 315 -12.05 7.94 -1.96
CA GLY A 315 -13.51 7.89 -2.05
C GLY A 315 -14.09 7.43 -3.37
N GLY A 316 -15.32 6.90 -3.29
CA GLY A 316 -16.04 6.44 -4.46
C GLY A 316 -16.57 7.53 -5.40
N PRO A 317 -17.29 7.14 -6.46
CA PRO A 317 -17.82 8.05 -7.47
C PRO A 317 -18.64 9.22 -6.89
N GLY A 318 -18.23 10.44 -7.22
CA GLY A 318 -18.90 11.68 -6.82
C GLY A 318 -18.45 12.30 -5.50
N VAL A 319 -17.49 11.69 -4.80
CA VAL A 319 -16.83 12.26 -3.60
C VAL A 319 -15.82 13.34 -3.96
N ASP A 320 -15.23 13.26 -5.16
CA ASP A 320 -14.12 14.14 -5.61
C ASP A 320 -12.88 13.99 -4.71
N GLY A 321 -12.54 12.74 -4.35
CA GLY A 321 -11.36 12.43 -3.54
C GLY A 321 -10.07 12.40 -4.36
N ASP A 322 -8.94 12.56 -3.69
CA ASP A 322 -7.58 12.53 -4.26
C ASP A 322 -7.23 11.15 -4.86
N ALA A 323 -7.85 10.08 -4.34
CA ALA A 323 -7.81 8.75 -4.94
C ALA A 323 -9.20 8.09 -4.95
N GLY A 324 -9.45 7.23 -5.94
CA GLY A 324 -10.73 6.56 -6.15
C GLY A 324 -10.84 5.20 -5.45
N SER A 325 -11.95 5.00 -4.75
CA SER A 325 -12.41 3.69 -4.25
C SER A 325 -13.51 3.15 -5.18
N TYR A 326 -13.10 2.44 -6.24
CA TYR A 326 -13.96 2.07 -7.37
C TYR A 326 -14.23 0.58 -7.44
N TYR A 327 -15.50 0.20 -7.28
CA TYR A 327 -15.97 -1.18 -7.21
C TYR A 327 -16.93 -1.56 -8.36
N PRO A 328 -16.58 -1.33 -9.65
CA PRO A 328 -17.34 -1.86 -10.78
C PRO A 328 -17.33 -3.39 -10.75
N GLY A 329 -18.47 -4.03 -10.97
CA GLY A 329 -18.59 -5.48 -10.82
C GLY A 329 -18.87 -5.94 -9.38
N TRP A 330 -18.87 -5.04 -8.40
CA TRP A 330 -19.28 -5.36 -7.02
C TRP A 330 -20.37 -4.44 -6.51
N ASP A 331 -20.07 -3.17 -6.31
CA ASP A 331 -21.01 -2.17 -5.80
C ASP A 331 -21.92 -1.60 -6.87
N TYR A 332 -21.49 -1.59 -8.12
CA TYR A 332 -22.25 -1.08 -9.26
C TYR A 332 -21.68 -1.61 -10.56
N GLY A 333 -22.43 -1.49 -11.67
CA GLY A 333 -21.93 -1.77 -13.02
C GLY A 333 -21.30 -3.16 -13.18
N ASP A 334 -20.50 -3.32 -14.22
CA ASP A 334 -19.68 -4.49 -14.52
C ASP A 334 -18.20 -4.11 -14.54
N ALA A 335 -17.28 -5.07 -14.35
CA ALA A 335 -15.83 -4.79 -14.27
C ALA A 335 -15.30 -4.01 -15.51
N ALA A 336 -15.87 -4.28 -16.68
CA ALA A 336 -15.56 -3.59 -17.93
C ALA A 336 -16.04 -2.12 -17.99
N ASP A 337 -16.79 -1.63 -17.01
CA ASP A 337 -17.24 -0.23 -16.95
C ASP A 337 -16.17 0.72 -16.39
N ILE A 338 -15.01 0.22 -15.93
CA ILE A 338 -13.97 1.02 -15.27
C ILE A 338 -13.55 2.25 -16.10
N ASP A 339 -13.36 2.12 -17.41
CA ASP A 339 -12.93 3.24 -18.27
C ASP A 339 -14.03 4.31 -18.36
N THR A 340 -15.29 3.88 -18.50
CA THR A 340 -16.44 4.81 -18.54
C THR A 340 -16.66 5.49 -17.19
N LEU A 341 -16.34 4.80 -16.09
CA LEU A 341 -16.36 5.39 -14.76
C LEU A 341 -15.28 6.46 -14.62
N LEU A 342 -14.04 6.19 -15.03
CA LEU A 342 -12.92 7.13 -14.99
C LEU A 342 -13.12 8.34 -15.90
N GLU A 343 -13.71 8.16 -17.09
CA GLU A 343 -14.09 9.29 -17.96
C GLU A 343 -15.09 10.24 -17.28
N ARG A 344 -15.92 9.70 -16.39
CA ARG A 344 -17.02 10.42 -15.75
C ARG A 344 -16.65 11.00 -14.39
N TYR A 345 -15.90 10.25 -13.62
CA TYR A 345 -15.40 10.55 -12.29
C TYR A 345 -13.90 10.27 -12.37
N PRO A 346 -13.11 11.23 -12.88
CA PRO A 346 -11.68 11.03 -13.04
C PRO A 346 -11.01 10.94 -11.67
N THR A 347 -9.99 10.09 -11.59
CA THR A 347 -9.05 10.02 -10.47
C THR A 347 -7.69 9.64 -11.04
N ASP A 348 -6.62 10.13 -10.42
CA ASP A 348 -5.27 9.81 -10.83
C ASP A 348 -4.79 8.48 -10.23
N VAL A 349 -5.45 7.96 -9.18
CA VAL A 349 -5.13 6.69 -8.53
C VAL A 349 -6.42 5.96 -8.21
N VAL A 350 -6.51 4.68 -8.59
CA VAL A 350 -7.56 3.78 -8.08
C VAL A 350 -6.98 3.03 -6.87
N ALA A 351 -7.25 3.55 -5.68
CA ALA A 351 -6.73 3.03 -4.42
C ALA A 351 -7.49 1.80 -3.91
N GLU A 352 -8.67 1.51 -4.46
CA GLU A 352 -9.43 0.29 -4.19
C GLU A 352 -10.25 -0.17 -5.38
N TYR A 353 -10.24 -1.48 -5.59
CA TYR A 353 -11.17 -2.21 -6.46
C TYR A 353 -11.11 -3.69 -6.10
N GLY A 354 -12.22 -4.40 -6.27
CA GLY A 354 -12.26 -5.83 -5.97
C GLY A 354 -13.67 -6.39 -5.91
N ALA A 355 -13.76 -7.66 -5.53
CA ALA A 355 -15.00 -8.35 -5.24
C ALA A 355 -14.77 -9.45 -4.21
N GLY A 356 -15.81 -9.72 -3.41
CA GLY A 356 -15.77 -10.79 -2.42
C GLY A 356 -15.88 -12.16 -3.07
N ALA A 357 -15.18 -13.14 -2.51
CA ALA A 357 -15.25 -14.54 -2.91
C ALA A 357 -15.42 -15.48 -1.71
N LEU A 358 -16.11 -16.59 -1.94
CA LEU A 358 -16.33 -17.65 -0.96
C LEU A 358 -15.08 -18.54 -0.76
N PRO A 359 -14.87 -19.07 0.46
CA PRO A 359 -13.84 -20.08 0.72
C PRO A 359 -14.23 -21.43 0.13
N ALA A 360 -13.27 -22.36 0.04
CA ALA A 360 -13.54 -23.73 -0.41
C ALA A 360 -14.59 -24.46 0.47
N ASP A 361 -14.62 -24.19 1.78
CA ASP A 361 -15.48 -24.88 2.76
C ASP A 361 -16.76 -24.08 3.11
N ALA A 362 -17.35 -23.36 2.15
CA ALA A 362 -18.42 -22.36 2.35
C ALA A 362 -19.80 -22.87 2.87
N ASP A 363 -19.88 -23.98 3.59
CA ASP A 363 -21.13 -24.52 4.15
C ASP A 363 -21.67 -23.64 5.31
N GLY A 364 -22.21 -22.46 4.97
CA GLY A 364 -22.97 -21.56 5.85
C GLY A 364 -22.17 -20.50 6.61
N ALA A 365 -20.90 -20.75 6.96
CA ALA A 365 -20.09 -19.81 7.73
C ALA A 365 -19.78 -18.49 6.99
N ALA A 366 -19.73 -18.53 5.66
CA ALA A 366 -19.40 -17.36 4.84
C ALA A 366 -20.43 -16.22 4.91
N ALA A 367 -21.69 -16.50 5.26
CA ALA A 367 -22.74 -15.48 5.29
C ALA A 367 -22.61 -14.50 6.48
N ASP A 368 -21.90 -14.92 7.53
CA ASP A 368 -21.66 -14.14 8.75
C ASP A 368 -20.20 -13.65 8.83
N ALA A 369 -19.41 -13.83 7.76
CA ALA A 369 -18.01 -13.44 7.73
C ALA A 369 -17.84 -11.92 7.74
N ALA A 370 -16.92 -11.42 8.57
CA ALA A 370 -16.62 -10.00 8.64
C ALA A 370 -16.22 -9.41 7.27
N GLY A 371 -16.75 -8.23 6.95
CA GLY A 371 -16.46 -7.52 5.70
C GLY A 371 -17.06 -8.15 4.44
N PHE A 372 -17.81 -9.24 4.54
CA PHE A 372 -18.38 -9.94 3.39
C PHE A 372 -19.89 -9.69 3.24
N ASP A 373 -20.27 -8.99 2.16
CA ASP A 373 -21.68 -8.79 1.82
C ASP A 373 -22.20 -9.95 0.94
N ALA A 374 -22.77 -10.96 1.58
CA ALA A 374 -23.36 -12.12 0.91
C ALA A 374 -24.51 -11.74 -0.05
N ALA A 375 -25.25 -10.66 0.24
CA ALA A 375 -26.34 -10.21 -0.64
C ALA A 375 -25.81 -9.51 -1.90
N LYS A 376 -24.66 -8.82 -1.84
CA LYS A 376 -23.92 -8.38 -3.04
C LYS A 376 -23.40 -9.58 -3.80
N HIS A 377 -22.72 -10.51 -3.12
CA HIS A 377 -22.20 -11.72 -3.73
C HIS A 377 -23.27 -12.47 -4.54
N ASP A 378 -24.39 -12.82 -3.92
CA ASP A 378 -25.45 -13.63 -4.52
C ASP A 378 -26.15 -12.94 -5.71
N ARG A 379 -26.05 -11.61 -5.82
CA ARG A 379 -26.53 -10.87 -6.99
C ARG A 379 -25.59 -11.00 -8.20
N ARG A 380 -24.31 -11.29 -7.96
CA ARG A 380 -23.26 -11.33 -8.99
C ARG A 380 -22.92 -12.75 -9.41
N VAL A 381 -22.84 -13.66 -8.46
CA VAL A 381 -22.32 -15.02 -8.65
C VAL A 381 -23.43 -16.05 -8.43
N PRO A 382 -23.98 -16.65 -9.51
CA PRO A 382 -24.92 -17.76 -9.38
C PRO A 382 -24.14 -19.09 -9.29
N GLY A 383 -23.55 -19.41 -8.14
CA GLY A 383 -22.63 -20.56 -8.13
C GLY A 383 -22.07 -21.01 -6.79
N ASN A 384 -21.21 -22.01 -6.87
CA ASN A 384 -20.46 -22.54 -5.73
C ASN A 384 -19.20 -21.67 -5.45
N HIS A 385 -18.30 -22.14 -4.58
CA HIS A 385 -17.06 -21.41 -4.30
C HIS A 385 -16.12 -21.28 -5.52
N GLU A 386 -16.15 -22.23 -6.45
CA GLU A 386 -15.32 -22.20 -7.66
C GLU A 386 -15.81 -21.08 -8.58
N ASP A 387 -17.12 -20.99 -8.81
CA ASP A 387 -17.75 -19.90 -9.57
C ASP A 387 -17.48 -18.53 -8.92
N SER A 388 -17.51 -18.47 -7.59
CA SER A 388 -17.22 -17.27 -6.80
C SER A 388 -15.79 -16.79 -6.97
N GLN A 389 -14.81 -17.69 -6.85
CA GLN A 389 -13.40 -17.34 -7.02
C GLN A 389 -13.06 -17.05 -8.50
N ALA A 390 -13.70 -17.73 -9.45
CA ALA A 390 -13.56 -17.44 -10.87
C ALA A 390 -14.08 -16.03 -11.22
N TYR A 391 -15.24 -15.63 -10.65
CA TYR A 391 -15.76 -14.28 -10.80
C TYR A 391 -14.80 -13.22 -10.26
N GLN A 392 -14.28 -13.43 -9.04
CA GLN A 392 -13.29 -12.53 -8.44
C GLN A 392 -12.03 -12.43 -9.31
N ALA A 393 -11.50 -13.54 -9.81
CA ALA A 393 -10.32 -13.58 -10.66
C ALA A 393 -10.53 -12.80 -11.97
N SER A 394 -11.65 -13.03 -12.66
CA SER A 394 -12.01 -12.34 -13.91
C SER A 394 -12.17 -10.83 -13.71
N LEU A 395 -12.81 -10.41 -12.60
CA LEU A 395 -12.98 -9.00 -12.25
C LEU A 395 -11.63 -8.32 -11.98
N LEU A 396 -10.78 -8.94 -11.16
CA LEU A 396 -9.45 -8.41 -10.84
C LEU A 396 -8.58 -8.33 -12.10
N GLN A 397 -8.63 -9.33 -12.98
CA GLN A 397 -7.93 -9.29 -14.26
C GLN A 397 -8.39 -8.09 -15.10
N THR A 398 -9.69 -7.99 -15.34
CA THR A 398 -10.28 -6.96 -16.21
C THR A 398 -9.90 -5.55 -15.75
N ILE A 399 -10.06 -5.27 -14.45
CA ILE A 399 -9.78 -3.93 -13.91
C ILE A 399 -8.27 -3.66 -13.88
N SER A 400 -7.47 -4.61 -13.40
CA SER A 400 -6.01 -4.44 -13.29
C SER A 400 -5.37 -4.18 -14.65
N GLU A 401 -5.73 -4.96 -15.68
CA GLU A 401 -5.14 -4.83 -17.01
C GLU A 401 -5.53 -3.51 -17.69
N ARG A 402 -6.77 -3.04 -17.52
CA ARG A 402 -7.22 -1.74 -18.06
C ARG A 402 -6.52 -0.57 -17.38
N LEU A 403 -6.46 -0.55 -16.06
CA LEU A 403 -5.73 0.48 -15.31
C LEU A 403 -4.24 0.48 -15.67
N ARG A 404 -3.62 -0.70 -15.78
CA ARG A 404 -2.22 -0.83 -16.22
C ARG A 404 -2.01 -0.37 -17.65
N ALA A 405 -2.95 -0.63 -18.57
CA ALA A 405 -2.86 -0.18 -19.96
C ALA A 405 -2.79 1.35 -20.07
N ASP A 406 -3.54 2.05 -19.21
CA ASP A 406 -3.56 3.52 -19.17
C ASP A 406 -2.58 4.14 -18.17
N ARG A 407 -1.78 3.31 -17.48
CA ARG A 407 -0.78 3.71 -16.48
C ARG A 407 -1.39 4.44 -15.29
N ILE A 408 -2.58 4.05 -14.89
CA ILE A 408 -3.24 4.50 -13.66
C ILE A 408 -2.77 3.59 -12.52
N PRO A 409 -2.13 4.12 -11.46
CA PRO A 409 -1.88 3.41 -10.22
C PRO A 409 -3.11 2.66 -9.72
N ALA A 410 -2.97 1.37 -9.49
CA ALA A 410 -4.08 0.47 -9.15
C ALA A 410 -3.74 -0.30 -7.88
N VAL A 411 -4.60 -0.26 -6.86
CA VAL A 411 -4.42 -0.98 -5.59
C VAL A 411 -5.62 -1.91 -5.36
N ALA A 412 -5.41 -3.22 -5.54
CA ALA A 412 -6.48 -4.21 -5.41
C ALA A 412 -6.90 -4.39 -3.93
N PHE A 413 -8.19 -4.53 -3.67
CA PHE A 413 -8.76 -4.79 -2.37
C PHE A 413 -9.23 -6.25 -2.29
N SER A 414 -8.68 -7.10 -1.41
CA SER A 414 -7.50 -6.90 -0.54
C SER A 414 -6.51 -8.06 -0.69
N LEU A 415 -5.36 -7.98 -0.05
CA LEU A 415 -4.36 -9.04 -0.12
C LEU A 415 -4.85 -10.33 0.56
N ARG A 416 -5.34 -10.23 1.79
CA ARG A 416 -5.76 -11.38 2.60
C ARG A 416 -7.09 -11.08 3.29
N ASP A 417 -7.97 -12.07 3.35
CA ASP A 417 -9.20 -11.98 4.14
C ASP A 417 -8.88 -11.87 5.64
N THR A 418 -9.77 -11.21 6.37
CA THR A 418 -9.76 -11.15 7.84
C THR A 418 -10.61 -12.24 8.48
N ASP A 419 -11.47 -12.91 7.69
CA ASP A 419 -12.41 -13.96 8.12
C ASP A 419 -12.59 -15.01 7.00
N THR A 420 -13.52 -15.95 7.17
CA THR A 420 -13.78 -17.10 6.28
C THR A 420 -14.11 -16.72 4.84
N ALA A 421 -14.70 -15.55 4.60
CA ALA A 421 -14.96 -15.03 3.25
C ALA A 421 -14.62 -13.54 3.20
N GLY A 422 -14.31 -13.04 1.99
CA GLY A 422 -13.90 -11.65 1.81
C GLY A 422 -13.32 -11.40 0.43
N MET A 423 -12.76 -10.19 0.24
CA MET A 423 -12.15 -9.77 -1.03
C MET A 423 -10.67 -10.11 -1.16
N GLY A 424 -10.11 -10.82 -0.18
CA GLY A 424 -8.73 -11.27 -0.17
C GLY A 424 -8.38 -12.09 -1.41
N ILE A 425 -7.19 -11.87 -1.95
CA ILE A 425 -6.54 -12.74 -2.94
C ILE A 425 -6.09 -14.05 -2.27
N PHE A 426 -5.78 -13.97 -0.98
CA PHE A 426 -5.56 -15.08 -0.07
C PHE A 426 -6.70 -15.19 0.94
N ALA A 427 -7.08 -16.41 1.31
CA ALA A 427 -7.97 -16.68 2.42
C ALA A 427 -7.32 -16.27 3.76
N HIS A 428 -8.09 -16.17 4.84
CA HIS A 428 -7.58 -15.69 6.14
C HIS A 428 -6.39 -16.50 6.68
N ASP A 429 -6.28 -17.78 6.32
CA ASP A 429 -5.19 -18.68 6.73
C ASP A 429 -3.95 -18.57 5.84
N GLY A 430 -4.00 -17.70 4.84
CA GLY A 430 -2.93 -17.48 3.86
C GLY A 430 -2.97 -18.43 2.67
N THR A 431 -3.99 -19.28 2.53
CA THR A 431 -4.17 -20.14 1.35
C THR A 431 -4.53 -19.29 0.13
N PRO A 432 -3.86 -19.45 -1.03
CA PRO A 432 -4.19 -18.70 -2.23
C PRO A 432 -5.58 -19.07 -2.78
N LYS A 433 -6.38 -18.07 -3.17
CA LYS A 433 -7.61 -18.26 -3.96
C LYS A 433 -7.28 -18.33 -5.45
N ALA A 434 -8.26 -18.68 -6.30
CA ALA A 434 -8.06 -18.74 -7.75
C ALA A 434 -7.60 -17.41 -8.37
N SER A 435 -7.90 -16.28 -7.73
CA SER A 435 -7.48 -14.94 -8.14
C SER A 435 -5.98 -14.69 -7.99
N GLU A 436 -5.24 -15.45 -7.17
CA GLU A 436 -3.81 -15.26 -6.93
C GLU A 436 -2.99 -15.37 -8.21
N ALA A 437 -3.11 -16.49 -8.92
CA ALA A 437 -2.37 -16.72 -10.16
C ALA A 437 -2.77 -15.73 -11.26
N THR A 438 -4.05 -15.36 -11.32
CA THR A 438 -4.56 -14.39 -12.29
C THR A 438 -4.01 -13.00 -12.03
N LEU A 439 -4.00 -12.55 -10.77
CA LEU A 439 -3.42 -11.26 -10.42
C LEU A 439 -1.91 -11.26 -10.61
N ALA A 440 -1.21 -12.34 -10.24
CA ALA A 440 0.22 -12.48 -10.47
C ALA A 440 0.59 -12.31 -11.96
N ARG A 441 -0.18 -12.91 -12.88
CA ARG A 441 -0.03 -12.68 -14.33
C ARG A 441 -0.37 -11.24 -14.71
N SER A 442 -1.49 -10.72 -14.21
CA SER A 442 -1.98 -9.36 -14.50
C SER A 442 -1.05 -8.27 -13.98
N PHE A 443 -0.23 -8.56 -12.96
CA PHE A 443 0.76 -7.66 -12.36
C PHE A 443 2.20 -7.98 -12.76
N ALA A 444 2.43 -8.98 -13.62
CA ALA A 444 3.78 -9.28 -14.11
C ALA A 444 4.44 -8.01 -14.72
N PRO A 445 5.69 -7.67 -14.35
CA PRO A 445 6.31 -6.41 -14.74
C PRO A 445 6.39 -6.18 -16.26
N LEU A 446 6.51 -7.25 -17.03
CA LEU A 446 6.34 -7.25 -18.48
C LEU A 446 5.16 -8.19 -18.80
N GLN A 447 4.11 -7.68 -19.45
CA GLN A 447 2.92 -8.46 -19.76
C GLN A 447 2.18 -7.94 -21.00
N ALA A 448 1.41 -8.80 -21.66
CA ALA A 448 0.50 -8.44 -22.73
C ALA A 448 -0.96 -8.67 -22.36
N PHE A 449 -1.82 -7.75 -22.81
CA PHE A 449 -3.25 -7.75 -22.55
C PHE A 449 -4.04 -7.63 -23.84
N LEU A 450 -5.27 -8.15 -23.84
CA LEU A 450 -6.29 -7.76 -24.81
C LEU A 450 -6.95 -6.46 -24.34
N ALA A 451 -7.05 -5.48 -25.24
CA ALA A 451 -7.83 -4.27 -24.97
C ALA A 451 -9.31 -4.58 -24.70
N ASP A 452 -9.86 -5.59 -25.38
CA ASP A 452 -11.22 -6.08 -25.19
C ASP A 452 -11.25 -7.62 -25.33
N PRO A 453 -11.20 -8.38 -24.23
CA PRO A 453 -11.21 -9.84 -24.25
C PRO A 453 -12.64 -10.37 -24.48
N THR A 454 -13.26 -10.01 -25.61
CA THR A 454 -14.57 -10.51 -26.02
C THR A 454 -14.55 -10.98 -27.48
N PRO A 455 -15.52 -11.81 -27.93
CA PRO A 455 -15.60 -12.24 -29.32
C PRO A 455 -15.59 -11.09 -30.32
N GLY A 456 -14.61 -11.10 -31.22
CA GLY A 456 -14.36 -9.99 -32.13
C GLY A 456 -12.88 -9.80 -32.42
N THR A 457 -12.50 -8.60 -32.82
CA THR A 457 -11.10 -8.23 -33.01
C THR A 457 -10.67 -7.32 -31.87
N SER A 458 -9.65 -7.73 -31.12
CA SER A 458 -9.05 -6.93 -30.07
C SER A 458 -7.63 -6.52 -30.44
N GLU A 459 -7.28 -5.28 -30.10
CA GLU A 459 -5.88 -4.83 -30.07
C GLU A 459 -5.14 -5.52 -28.91
N VAL A 460 -3.82 -5.67 -29.06
CA VAL A 460 -2.93 -6.12 -27.98
C VAL A 460 -2.17 -4.93 -27.41
N ILE A 461 -2.10 -4.88 -26.09
CA ILE A 461 -1.36 -3.88 -25.33
C ILE A 461 -0.22 -4.61 -24.61
N VAL A 462 1.02 -4.23 -24.87
CA VAL A 462 2.18 -4.72 -24.11
C VAL A 462 2.58 -3.66 -23.11
N ALA A 463 2.54 -4.01 -21.82
CA ALA A 463 3.00 -3.18 -20.72
C ALA A 463 4.38 -3.62 -20.26
N ASN A 464 5.33 -2.68 -20.29
CA ASN A 464 6.67 -2.86 -19.76
C ASN A 464 6.90 -1.91 -18.60
N ASP A 465 6.92 -2.44 -17.39
CA ASP A 465 7.22 -1.71 -16.16
C ASP A 465 8.66 -1.98 -15.68
N THR A 466 9.53 -2.51 -16.53
CA THR A 466 10.95 -2.73 -16.23
C THR A 466 11.82 -1.58 -16.74
N PRO A 467 13.06 -1.41 -16.22
CA PRO A 467 13.95 -0.31 -16.62
C PRO A 467 14.66 -0.58 -17.96
N ALA A 468 14.37 -1.68 -18.66
CA ALA A 468 14.99 -2.05 -19.92
C ALA A 468 13.99 -1.98 -21.08
N ASN A 469 14.47 -1.60 -22.26
CA ASN A 469 13.72 -1.73 -23.51
C ASN A 469 13.69 -3.19 -23.94
N HIS A 470 12.58 -3.64 -24.52
CA HIS A 470 12.45 -5.01 -25.05
C HIS A 470 11.96 -5.04 -26.48
N ASP A 471 12.61 -5.88 -27.28
CA ASP A 471 12.11 -6.35 -28.56
C ASP A 471 11.51 -7.75 -28.33
N LEU A 472 10.24 -7.92 -28.68
CA LEU A 472 9.40 -9.04 -28.27
C LEU A 472 8.73 -9.67 -29.49
N THR A 473 8.51 -10.97 -29.44
CA THR A 473 7.53 -11.63 -30.30
C THR A 473 6.29 -11.96 -29.46
N VAL A 474 5.13 -11.50 -29.91
CA VAL A 474 3.83 -11.84 -29.33
C VAL A 474 3.21 -12.96 -30.15
N GLU A 475 2.93 -14.09 -29.53
CA GLU A 475 2.16 -15.21 -30.09
C GLU A 475 0.79 -15.25 -29.42
N TRP A 476 -0.24 -15.65 -30.14
CA TRP A 476 -1.57 -15.80 -29.56
C TRP A 476 -2.30 -17.00 -30.15
N THR A 477 -3.20 -17.57 -29.34
CA THR A 477 -4.11 -18.65 -29.72
C THR A 477 -5.51 -18.34 -29.20
N ALA A 478 -6.52 -18.48 -30.05
CA ALA A 478 -7.93 -18.30 -29.70
C ALA A 478 -8.74 -19.42 -30.35
N GLY A 479 -9.06 -20.47 -29.59
CA GLY A 479 -9.63 -21.70 -30.16
C GLY A 479 -8.68 -22.37 -31.18
N GLU A 480 -9.12 -22.52 -32.43
CA GLU A 480 -8.28 -23.05 -33.52
C GLU A 480 -7.46 -21.97 -34.26
N GLU A 481 -7.75 -20.68 -34.01
CA GLU A 481 -7.05 -19.56 -34.62
C GLU A 481 -5.76 -19.25 -33.85
N SER A 482 -4.71 -18.85 -34.57
CA SER A 482 -3.44 -18.44 -33.96
C SER A 482 -2.71 -17.46 -34.84
N GLY A 483 -1.80 -16.69 -34.25
CA GLY A 483 -0.98 -15.74 -34.97
C GLY A 483 0.21 -15.26 -34.17
N SER A 484 1.06 -14.47 -34.82
CA SER A 484 2.16 -13.80 -34.15
C SER A 484 2.52 -12.47 -34.82
N PHE A 485 3.12 -11.57 -34.05
CA PHE A 485 3.66 -10.31 -34.52
C PHE A 485 4.77 -9.83 -33.56
N ASP A 486 5.63 -8.94 -34.06
CA ASP A 486 6.70 -8.35 -33.24
C ASP A 486 6.23 -7.04 -32.58
N ALA A 487 6.71 -6.79 -31.36
CA ALA A 487 6.48 -5.56 -30.60
C ALA A 487 7.81 -5.05 -30.03
N ALA A 488 8.01 -3.73 -30.08
CA ALA A 488 9.15 -3.07 -29.45
C ALA A 488 8.60 -2.10 -28.41
N VAL A 489 8.96 -2.29 -27.15
CA VAL A 489 8.44 -1.50 -26.01
C VAL A 489 9.60 -0.92 -25.21
N ASP A 490 9.58 0.40 -25.06
CA ASP A 490 10.57 1.11 -24.25
C ASP A 490 10.41 0.79 -22.76
N ALA A 491 11.47 1.03 -21.98
CA ALA A 491 11.45 0.97 -20.52
C ALA A 491 10.30 1.83 -19.95
N GLN A 492 9.58 1.31 -18.96
CA GLN A 492 8.39 1.96 -18.37
C GLN A 492 7.29 2.34 -19.39
N GLY A 493 7.30 1.70 -20.57
CA GLY A 493 6.48 2.04 -21.73
C GLY A 493 5.22 1.20 -21.91
N ARG A 494 4.39 1.62 -22.87
CA ARG A 494 3.25 0.87 -23.41
C ARG A 494 3.38 0.78 -24.91
N TRP A 495 3.26 -0.42 -25.46
CA TRP A 495 3.10 -0.63 -26.89
C TRP A 495 1.66 -1.05 -27.17
N ARG A 496 1.06 -0.48 -28.21
CA ARG A 496 -0.31 -0.80 -28.66
C ARG A 496 -0.26 -1.15 -30.14
N GLY A 497 -0.79 -2.32 -30.49
CA GLY A 497 -0.84 -2.76 -31.86
C GLY A 497 -1.13 -4.25 -31.99
N GLY A 498 -0.92 -4.76 -33.20
CA GLY A 498 -1.34 -6.12 -33.55
C GLY A 498 -2.87 -6.25 -33.51
N SER A 499 -3.36 -7.45 -33.80
CA SER A 499 -4.78 -7.75 -33.69
C SER A 499 -4.97 -9.24 -33.42
N VAL A 500 -5.71 -9.55 -32.37
CA VAL A 500 -6.18 -10.91 -32.05
C VAL A 500 -7.62 -11.00 -32.52
N THR A 501 -7.93 -12.04 -33.29
CA THR A 501 -9.32 -12.35 -33.65
C THR A 501 -9.78 -13.45 -32.70
N VAL A 502 -10.76 -13.14 -31.86
CA VAL A 502 -11.37 -14.05 -30.90
C VAL A 502 -12.65 -14.62 -31.53
N PRO A 503 -12.68 -15.91 -31.90
CA PRO A 503 -13.89 -16.56 -32.39
C PRO A 503 -15.02 -16.53 -31.37
N GLY A 504 -16.27 -16.50 -31.84
CA GLY A 504 -17.45 -16.50 -30.96
C GLY A 504 -17.72 -17.82 -30.24
N ASP A 505 -16.98 -18.87 -30.58
CA ASP A 505 -16.99 -20.19 -29.96
C ASP A 505 -15.66 -20.55 -29.27
N ALA A 506 -14.72 -19.60 -29.18
CA ALA A 506 -13.51 -19.79 -28.38
C ALA A 506 -13.89 -19.76 -26.89
N GLY A 507 -13.48 -20.80 -26.16
CA GLY A 507 -13.61 -20.82 -24.69
C GLY A 507 -12.40 -20.24 -23.97
N GLU A 508 -11.27 -20.07 -24.66
CA GLU A 508 -10.03 -19.57 -24.09
C GLU A 508 -9.24 -18.78 -25.15
N VAL A 509 -8.57 -17.71 -24.70
CA VAL A 509 -7.55 -17.00 -25.47
C VAL A 509 -6.27 -16.94 -24.65
N SER A 510 -5.14 -17.34 -25.25
CA SER A 510 -3.81 -17.20 -24.67
C SER A 510 -2.96 -16.24 -25.47
N ILE A 511 -2.19 -15.40 -24.78
CA ILE A 511 -1.16 -14.53 -25.32
C ILE A 511 0.16 -14.93 -24.69
N LEU A 512 1.16 -15.22 -25.52
CA LEU A 512 2.51 -15.57 -25.12
C LEU A 512 3.50 -14.51 -25.62
N LEU A 513 4.17 -13.85 -24.68
CA LEU A 513 5.33 -13.01 -24.97
C LEU A 513 6.61 -13.84 -24.92
N ARG A 514 7.40 -13.74 -26.00
CA ARG A 514 8.76 -14.28 -26.08
C ARG A 514 9.75 -13.12 -25.99
N VAL A 515 10.58 -13.12 -24.94
CA VAL A 515 11.66 -12.17 -24.71
C VAL A 515 12.94 -12.92 -24.37
N ASP A 516 13.97 -12.78 -25.20
CA ASP A 516 15.21 -13.57 -25.09
C ASP A 516 14.91 -15.09 -24.94
N ASP A 517 15.28 -15.69 -23.79
CA ASP A 517 15.02 -17.10 -23.44
C ASP A 517 13.82 -17.27 -22.48
N HIS A 518 13.01 -16.23 -22.29
CA HIS A 518 11.87 -16.22 -21.37
C HIS A 518 10.53 -16.18 -22.11
N GLU A 519 9.55 -16.87 -21.50
CA GLU A 519 8.17 -16.97 -21.96
C GLU A 519 7.26 -16.41 -20.87
N ILE A 520 6.40 -15.44 -21.21
CA ILE A 520 5.43 -14.83 -20.30
C ILE A 520 4.05 -15.01 -20.91
N GLU A 521 3.16 -15.68 -20.20
CA GLU A 521 1.82 -16.01 -20.70
C GLU A 521 0.74 -15.20 -19.97
N ASN A 522 -0.29 -14.83 -20.71
CA ASN A 522 -1.57 -14.36 -20.19
C ASN A 522 -2.72 -15.15 -20.83
N GLN A 523 -3.80 -15.34 -20.08
CA GLN A 523 -4.92 -16.20 -20.48
C GLN A 523 -6.26 -15.56 -20.10
N TYR A 524 -7.27 -15.80 -20.94
CA TYR A 524 -8.63 -15.32 -20.77
C TYR A 524 -9.62 -16.46 -21.02
N ASP A 525 -10.58 -16.63 -20.11
CA ASP A 525 -11.77 -17.44 -20.34
C ASP A 525 -12.85 -16.58 -21.02
N ILE A 526 -13.37 -17.00 -22.18
CA ILE A 526 -14.26 -16.21 -23.07
C ILE A 526 -15.70 -16.74 -23.10
#